data_AF-A0A4Y1ZW83-F1
#
_entry.id   AF-A0A4Y1ZW83-F1
#
_cell.length_a   1.000
_cell.length_b   1.000
_cell.length_c   1.000
_cell.angle_alpha   90.00
_cell.angle_beta   90.00
_cell.angle_gamma   90.00
#
_symmetry.space_group_name_H-M   'P 1'
#
loop_
_entity.id
_entity.type
_entity.pdbx_description
1 polymer ?
#
loop_
_entity_poly.entity_id
_entity_poly.type
_entity_poly.pdbx_seq_one_letter_code
_entity_poly.pdbx_strand_id
1 'polypeptide(L)'
;MTLSKEQLQQLELINICPQKFRKEILKSINEEGIKAICECCLNVLHGNISLTEKQKGSLSKHKRTLRTVAERKVALSKKRKLLLQKGGFLNILIPTALSVLSGLFHGAR
;
A
#
# COMPACT_ATOMS: atom_id res chain seq x y z
N MET A 1 5.76 -4.10 -13.37
CA MET A 1 4.95 -2.94 -13.78
C MET A 1 5.42 -1.80 -12.90
N THR A 2 5.82 -0.70 -13.51
CA THR A 2 6.36 0.47 -12.81
C THR A 2 5.17 1.25 -12.25
N LEU A 3 5.11 1.40 -10.93
CA LEU A 3 4.17 2.32 -10.27
C LEU A 3 4.30 3.69 -10.94
N SER A 4 3.22 4.26 -11.45
CA SER A 4 3.27 5.55 -12.15
C SER A 4 3.36 6.71 -11.16
N LYS A 5 3.84 7.89 -11.60
CA LYS A 5 3.95 9.09 -10.74
C LYS A 5 2.61 9.45 -10.05
N GLU A 6 1.50 9.27 -10.75
CA GLU A 6 0.14 9.51 -10.21
C GLU A 6 -0.20 8.59 -9.03
N GLN A 7 0.21 7.32 -9.10
CA GLN A 7 0.03 6.36 -8.02
C GLN A 7 0.87 6.72 -6.79
N LEU A 8 2.06 7.28 -7.00
CA LEU A 8 2.93 7.76 -5.92
C LEU A 8 2.30 8.96 -5.20
N GLN A 9 1.77 9.93 -5.95
CA GLN A 9 1.08 11.08 -5.38
C GLN A 9 -0.14 10.67 -4.56
N GLN A 10 -0.90 9.67 -5.02
CA GLN A 10 -2.04 9.14 -4.24
C GLN A 10 -1.60 8.43 -2.96
N LEU A 11 -0.47 7.71 -2.97
CA LEU A 11 0.09 7.10 -1.77
C LEU A 11 0.60 8.16 -0.78
N GLU A 12 1.22 9.23 -1.27
CA GLU A 12 1.65 10.37 -0.45
C GLU A 12 0.46 11.06 0.21
N LEU A 13 -0.64 11.29 -0.51
CA LEU A 13 -1.86 11.84 0.06
C LEU A 13 -2.39 10.99 1.23
N ILE A 14 -2.37 9.65 1.10
CA ILE A 14 -2.78 8.76 2.20
C ILE A 14 -1.77 8.78 3.36
N ASN A 15 -0.50 9.02 3.08
CA ASN A 15 0.55 9.10 4.10
C ASN A 15 0.42 10.35 4.95
N ILE A 16 0.26 11.51 4.29
CA ILE A 16 0.15 12.84 4.92
C ILE A 16 -1.16 12.96 5.70
N CYS A 17 -2.24 12.37 5.20
CA CYS A 17 -3.54 12.55 5.82
C CYS A 17 -3.65 11.82 7.18
N PRO A 18 -4.31 12.44 8.20
CA PRO A 18 -4.47 11.82 9.50
C PRO A 18 -5.23 10.49 9.44
N GLN A 19 -4.93 9.59 10.39
CA GLN A 19 -5.58 8.28 10.52
C GLN A 19 -7.11 8.34 10.46
N LYS A 20 -7.68 9.43 11.02
CA LYS A 20 -9.12 9.68 11.09
C LYS A 20 -9.76 9.79 9.70
N PHE A 21 -9.06 10.40 8.74
CA PHE A 21 -9.54 10.64 7.39
C PHE A 21 -9.14 9.56 6.38
N ARG A 22 -8.24 8.62 6.75
CA ARG A 22 -7.84 7.52 5.85
C ARG A 22 -9.01 6.71 5.31
N LYS A 23 -10.04 6.47 6.13
CA LYS A 23 -11.23 5.73 5.68
C LYS A 23 -12.01 6.50 4.62
N GLU A 24 -12.05 7.82 4.70
CA GLU A 24 -12.74 8.67 3.73
C GLU A 24 -11.94 8.77 2.43
N ILE A 25 -10.62 8.94 2.53
CA ILE A 25 -9.74 8.92 1.36
C ILE A 25 -9.80 7.56 0.66
N LEU A 26 -9.78 6.45 1.41
CA LEU A 26 -9.92 5.11 0.81
C LEU A 26 -11.30 4.88 0.19
N LYS A 27 -12.32 5.69 0.53
CA LYS A 27 -13.61 5.69 -0.17
C LYS A 27 -13.57 6.54 -1.44
N SER A 28 -12.92 7.71 -1.40
CA SER A 28 -12.89 8.64 -2.55
C SER A 28 -11.80 8.31 -3.58
N ILE A 29 -10.76 7.57 -3.20
CA ILE A 29 -9.64 7.25 -4.09
C ILE A 29 -10.09 6.43 -5.30
N ASN A 30 -9.53 6.75 -6.45
CA ASN A 30 -9.82 6.05 -7.70
C ASN A 30 -9.30 4.60 -7.66
N GLU A 31 -9.72 3.80 -8.63
CA GLU A 31 -9.28 2.40 -8.74
C GLU A 31 -7.76 2.25 -8.84
N GLU A 32 -7.09 3.22 -9.47
CA GLU A 32 -5.64 3.23 -9.65
C GLU A 32 -4.87 3.35 -8.34
N GLY A 33 -5.38 4.11 -7.38
CA GLY A 33 -4.79 4.20 -6.04
C GLY A 33 -4.97 2.93 -5.24
N ILE A 34 -6.09 2.23 -5.43
CA ILE A 34 -6.24 0.89 -4.86
C ILE A 34 -5.26 -0.09 -5.49
N LYS A 35 -5.08 -0.04 -6.82
CA LYS A 35 -4.07 -0.85 -7.52
C LYS A 35 -2.67 -0.54 -6.99
N ALA A 36 -2.34 0.73 -6.75
CA ALA A 36 -1.07 1.14 -6.16
C ALA A 36 -0.84 0.49 -4.80
N ILE A 37 -1.84 0.51 -3.90
CA ILE A 37 -1.76 -0.17 -2.61
C ILE A 37 -1.58 -1.69 -2.78
N CYS A 38 -2.28 -2.30 -3.73
CA CYS A 38 -2.13 -3.73 -4.03
C CYS A 38 -0.72 -4.06 -4.50
N GLU A 39 -0.13 -3.19 -5.31
CA GLU A 39 1.22 -3.35 -5.85
C GLU A 39 2.28 -3.16 -4.75
N CYS A 40 2.09 -2.20 -3.83
CA CYS A 40 2.90 -2.10 -2.61
C CYS A 40 2.82 -3.38 -1.77
N CYS A 41 1.62 -3.94 -1.59
CA CYS A 41 1.45 -5.21 -0.88
C CYS A 41 2.21 -6.35 -1.57
N LEU A 42 2.13 -6.42 -2.90
CA LEU A 42 2.78 -7.46 -3.69
C LEU A 42 4.30 -7.36 -3.60
N ASN A 43 4.86 -6.15 -3.72
CA ASN A 43 6.29 -5.91 -3.60
C ASN A 43 6.83 -6.23 -2.20
N VAL A 44 6.07 -5.94 -1.15
CA VAL A 44 6.39 -6.38 0.21
C VAL A 44 6.38 -7.90 0.33
N LEU A 45 5.38 -8.58 -0.24
CA LEU A 45 5.27 -10.04 -0.17
C LEU A 45 6.37 -10.75 -0.97
N HIS A 46 6.80 -10.16 -2.07
CA HIS A 46 7.91 -10.66 -2.89
C HIS A 46 9.29 -10.34 -2.29
N GLY A 47 9.36 -9.50 -1.26
CA GLY A 47 10.64 -9.10 -0.65
C GLY A 47 11.40 -8.04 -1.45
N ASN A 48 10.77 -7.38 -2.42
CA ASN A 48 11.37 -6.28 -3.18
C ASN A 48 11.53 -5.01 -2.32
N ILE A 49 10.72 -4.90 -1.26
CA ILE A 49 10.79 -3.82 -0.28
C ILE A 49 11.45 -4.37 0.97
N SER A 50 12.65 -3.89 1.28
CA SER A 50 13.36 -4.23 2.51
C SER A 50 12.58 -3.73 3.72
N LEU A 51 12.17 -4.66 4.58
CA LEU A 51 11.46 -4.37 5.82
C LEU A 51 12.38 -4.64 7.01
N THR A 52 12.37 -3.73 7.98
CA THR A 52 12.95 -4.00 9.30
C THR A 52 12.19 -5.12 10.00
N GLU A 53 12.82 -5.79 10.97
CA GLU A 53 12.17 -6.88 11.72
C GLU A 53 10.89 -6.43 12.43
N LYS A 54 10.88 -5.20 12.96
CA LYS A 54 9.69 -4.60 13.61
C LYS A 54 8.54 -4.40 12.61
N GLN A 55 8.84 -3.88 11.41
CA GLN A 55 7.86 -3.70 10.34
C GLN A 55 7.34 -5.06 9.85
N LYS A 56 8.23 -6.01 9.62
CA LYS A 56 7.91 -7.38 9.22
C LYS A 56 7.03 -8.07 10.26
N GLY A 57 7.34 -7.94 11.55
CA GLY A 57 6.55 -8.47 12.66
C GLY A 57 5.16 -7.85 12.77
N SER A 58 5.00 -6.58 12.39
CA SER A 58 3.70 -5.92 12.37
C SER A 58 2.88 -6.30 11.14
N LEU A 59 3.52 -6.40 9.96
CA LEU A 59 2.89 -6.80 8.71
C LEU A 59 2.51 -8.29 8.70
N SER A 60 3.28 -9.15 9.37
CA SER A 60 3.02 -10.58 9.47
C SER A 60 1.70 -10.89 10.20
N LYS A 61 1.30 -10.05 11.17
CA LYS A 61 -0.03 -10.11 11.82
C LYS A 61 -1.17 -9.95 10.81
N HIS A 62 -0.93 -9.25 9.70
CA HIS A 62 -1.88 -9.00 8.62
C HIS A 62 -1.60 -9.83 7.35
N LYS A 63 -0.75 -10.87 7.41
CA LYS A 63 -0.31 -11.66 6.24
C LYS A 63 -1.44 -12.18 5.35
N ARG A 64 -2.55 -12.63 5.96
CA ARG A 64 -3.70 -13.17 5.22
C ARG A 64 -4.41 -12.06 4.43
N THR A 65 -4.58 -10.89 5.06
CA THR A 65 -5.16 -9.71 4.42
C THR A 65 -4.25 -9.22 3.30
N LEU A 66 -2.93 -9.10 3.55
CA LEU A 66 -1.95 -8.68 2.54
C LEU A 66 -1.99 -9.57 1.30
N ARG A 67 -1.95 -10.90 1.47
CA ARG A 67 -2.05 -11.86 0.36
C ARG A 67 -3.37 -11.72 -0.40
N THR A 68 -4.49 -11.53 0.31
CA THR A 68 -5.81 -11.35 -0.33
C THR A 68 -5.90 -10.04 -1.11
N VAL A 69 -5.28 -8.96 -0.63
CA VAL A 69 -5.24 -7.66 -1.32
C VAL A 69 -4.29 -7.72 -2.52
N ALA A 70 -3.16 -8.41 -2.41
CA ALA A 70 -2.22 -8.60 -3.51
C ALA A 70 -2.76 -9.53 -4.62
N GLU A 71 -3.67 -10.46 -4.28
CA GLU A 71 -4.23 -11.44 -5.21
C GLU A 71 -4.94 -10.78 -6.41
N ARG A 72 -4.58 -11.15 -7.63
CA ARG A 72 -5.14 -10.55 -8.86
C ARG A 72 -6.59 -11.00 -9.10
N LYS A 73 -6.94 -12.21 -8.66
CA LYS A 73 -8.29 -12.79 -8.81
C LYS A 73 -9.36 -12.11 -7.95
N VAL A 74 -8.96 -11.31 -6.96
CA VAL A 74 -9.91 -10.62 -6.07
C VAL A 74 -10.38 -9.32 -6.72
N ALA A 75 -11.69 -9.13 -6.85
CA ALA A 75 -12.27 -7.90 -7.39
C ALA A 75 -11.88 -6.67 -6.56
N LEU A 76 -11.65 -5.53 -7.23
CA LEU A 76 -11.22 -4.27 -6.61
C LEU A 76 -12.17 -3.81 -5.49
N SER A 77 -13.49 -3.96 -5.67
CA SER A 77 -14.49 -3.62 -4.66
C SER A 77 -14.30 -4.41 -3.36
N LYS A 78 -13.92 -5.69 -3.46
CA LYS A 78 -13.62 -6.55 -2.30
C LYS A 78 -12.31 -6.14 -1.64
N LYS A 79 -11.30 -5.76 -2.41
CA LYS A 79 -10.04 -5.20 -1.89
C LYS A 79 -10.28 -3.89 -1.15
N ARG A 80 -11.06 -2.96 -1.72
CA ARG A 80 -11.47 -1.70 -1.07
C ARG A 80 -12.13 -1.97 0.27
N LYS A 81 -13.09 -2.89 0.31
CA LYS A 81 -13.77 -3.27 1.55
C LYS A 81 -12.79 -3.82 2.60
N LEU A 82 -11.85 -4.67 2.20
CA LEU A 82 -10.81 -5.19 3.10
C LEU A 82 -9.87 -4.09 3.62
N LEU A 83 -9.48 -3.14 2.77
CA LEU A 83 -8.66 -2.00 3.17
C LEU A 83 -9.40 -1.09 4.17
N LEU A 84 -10.69 -0.85 3.96
CA LEU A 84 -11.51 -0.06 4.88
C LEU A 84 -11.72 -0.76 6.24
N GLN A 85 -11.86 -2.09 6.24
CA GLN A 85 -12.13 -2.87 7.45
C GLN A 85 -10.88 -3.24 8.24
N LYS A 86 -9.77 -3.52 7.53
CA LYS A 86 -8.54 -4.09 8.12
C LYS A 86 -7.28 -3.30 7.78
N GLY A 87 -7.42 -2.02 7.40
CA GLY A 87 -6.34 -1.15 6.92
C GLY A 87 -5.33 -0.66 7.96
N GLY A 88 -5.26 -1.25 9.16
CA GLY A 88 -4.28 -0.87 10.18
C GLY A 88 -2.83 -1.02 9.71
N PHE A 89 -2.57 -1.96 8.80
CA PHE A 89 -1.24 -2.19 8.22
C PHE A 89 -0.79 -1.09 7.23
N LEU A 90 -1.71 -0.24 6.75
CA LEU A 90 -1.38 0.82 5.81
C LEU A 90 -0.42 1.86 6.40
N ASN A 91 -0.49 2.05 7.72
CA ASN A 91 0.41 2.95 8.46
C ASN A 91 1.87 2.54 8.36
N ILE A 92 2.14 1.27 8.10
CA ILE A 92 3.49 0.72 8.01
C ILE A 92 3.85 0.52 6.54
N LEU A 93 2.89 -0.02 5.77
CA LEU A 93 3.08 -0.30 4.36
C LEU A 93 3.37 0.97 3.55
N ILE A 94 2.58 2.03 3.73
CA ILE A 94 2.66 3.22 2.87
C ILE A 94 3.98 3.97 3.06
N PRO A 95 4.43 4.33 4.29
CA PRO A 95 5.72 5.00 4.46
C PRO A 95 6.89 4.16 3.93
N THR A 96 6.84 2.83 4.14
CA THR A 96 7.92 1.93 3.74
C THR A 96 7.98 1.76 2.24
N ALA A 97 6.82 1.62 1.58
CA ALA A 97 6.73 1.60 0.14
C ALA A 97 7.15 2.95 -0.46
N LEU A 98 6.72 4.08 0.10
CA LEU A 98 7.09 5.42 -0.37
C LEU A 98 8.60 5.67 -0.27
N SER A 99 9.26 5.24 0.82
CA SER A 99 10.71 5.40 0.96
C SER A 99 11.47 4.66 -0.13
N VAL A 100 11.08 3.41 -0.44
CA VAL A 100 11.72 2.62 -1.52
C VAL A 100 11.38 3.19 -2.91
N LEU A 101 10.13 3.54 -3.15
CA LEU A 101 9.69 4.09 -4.43
C LEU A 101 10.32 5.46 -4.70
N SER A 102 10.35 6.34 -3.70
CA SER A 102 11.03 7.63 -3.81
C SER A 102 12.52 7.47 -4.09
N GLY A 103 13.18 6.50 -3.43
CA GLY A 103 14.58 6.15 -3.73
C GLY A 103 14.79 5.65 -5.17
N LEU A 104 13.88 4.83 -5.69
CA LEU A 104 13.91 4.36 -7.08
C LEU A 104 13.68 5.48 -8.10
N PHE A 105 12.77 6.41 -7.80
CA PHE A 105 12.47 7.55 -8.68
C PHE A 105 13.55 8.64 -8.64
N HIS A 106 14.19 8.87 -7.50
CA HIS A 106 15.26 9.86 -7.35
C HIS A 106 16.64 9.29 -7.73
N GLY A 107 16.87 7.98 -7.55
CA GLY A 107 18.11 7.28 -7.92
C GLY A 107 18.20 6.87 -9.39
N ALA A 108 17.16 7.13 -10.20
CA ALA A 108 17.19 6.98 -11.65
C ALA A 108 17.68 8.25 -12.37
N ARG A 109 18.63 8.98 -11.76
CA ARG A 109 19.35 10.11 -12.36
C ARG A 109 20.81 9.78 -12.53
#